data_AF-A0ABD0RV65-F1
#
_entry.id   AF-A0ABD0RV65-F1
#
_cell.length_a   1.000
_cell.length_b   1.000
_cell.length_c   1.000
_cell.angle_alpha   90.00
_cell.angle_beta   90.00
_cell.angle_gamma   90.00
#
_symmetry.space_group_name_H-M   'P 1'
#
loop_
_entity.id
_entity.type
_entity.pdbx_description
1 polymer ?
#
loop_
_entity_poly.entity_id
_entity_poly.type
_entity_poly.pdbx_seq_one_letter_code
_entity_poly.pdbx_strand_id
1 'polypeptide(L)' 'TVEQAINGSFMGRLIIQPSGCGEQNMVAMTLPLIATHYLDNTNQWEAVSMDRRNEALDKINI' A
#
# COMPACT_ATOMS: atom_id res chain seq x y z
N THR A 1 -8.11 -9.63 -6.20
CA THR A 1 -8.36 -10.70 -5.20
C THR A 1 -7.06 -10.99 -4.47
N VAL A 2 -7.11 -11.57 -3.25
CA VAL A 2 -5.92 -12.02 -2.49
C VAL A 2 -5.02 -12.93 -3.34
N GLU A 3 -5.63 -13.71 -4.25
CA GLU A 3 -4.93 -14.55 -5.21
C GLU A 3 -3.93 -13.79 -6.08
N GLN A 4 -4.21 -12.52 -6.43
CA GLN A 4 -3.28 -11.72 -7.21
C GLN A 4 -2.06 -11.28 -6.39
N ALA A 5 -2.24 -11.00 -5.09
CA ALA A 5 -1.12 -10.67 -4.20
C ALA A 5 -0.19 -11.88 -4.00
N ILE A 6 -0.73 -13.10 -3.96
CA ILE A 6 0.05 -14.35 -3.76
C ILE A 6 0.78 -14.79 -5.04
N ASN A 7 0.25 -14.45 -6.22
CA ASN A 7 0.78 -14.87 -7.52
C ASN A 7 2.18 -14.30 -7.85
N GLY A 8 2.70 -13.30 -7.11
CA GLY A 8 4.04 -12.73 -7.29
C GLY A 8 4.20 -11.85 -8.55
N SER A 9 3.55 -12.20 -9.66
CA SER A 9 3.58 -11.41 -10.90
C SER A 9 2.88 -10.04 -10.77
N PHE A 10 1.89 -9.94 -9.88
CA PHE A 10 1.20 -8.68 -9.58
C PHE A 10 2.00 -7.81 -8.59
N MET A 11 2.66 -8.42 -7.61
CA MET A 11 3.54 -7.70 -6.66
C MET A 11 4.63 -6.92 -7.38
N GLY A 12 5.21 -7.46 -8.46
CA GLY A 12 6.20 -6.75 -9.29
C GLY A 12 5.69 -5.47 -9.96
N ARG A 13 4.36 -5.27 -10.04
CA ARG A 13 3.74 -4.02 -10.55
C ARG A 13 3.39 -3.02 -9.44
N LEU A 14 3.38 -3.48 -8.18
CA LEU A 14 3.20 -2.66 -6.98
C LEU A 14 4.55 -2.16 -6.43
N ILE A 15 5.64 -2.83 -6.79
CA ILE A 15 7.00 -2.40 -6.50
C ILE A 15 7.46 -1.51 -7.66
N ILE A 16 7.18 -0.21 -7.54
CA ILE A 16 7.91 0.80 -8.30
C ILE A 16 9.38 0.71 -7.85
N GLN A 17 10.34 1.03 -8.72
CA GLN A 17 11.76 1.06 -8.38
C GLN A 17 12.21 2.50 -8.08
N PRO A 18 12.10 2.99 -6.83
CA PRO A 18 12.76 4.23 -6.44
C PRO A 18 14.29 4.06 -6.38
N SER A 19 15.00 5.19 -6.38
CA SER A 19 16.45 5.25 -6.20
C SER A 19 16.88 4.68 -4.84
N GLY A 20 17.83 3.74 -4.81
CA GLY A 20 18.39 3.15 -3.58
C GLY A 20 18.26 1.63 -3.50
N CYS A 21 18.44 1.06 -2.29
CA CYS A 21 18.20 -0.37 -2.05
C CYS A 21 16.70 -0.66 -2.10
N GLY A 22 16.26 -1.61 -2.94
CA GLY A 22 14.85 -1.97 -3.08
C GLY A 22 14.15 -2.34 -1.76
N GLU A 23 14.91 -2.79 -0.77
CA GLU A 23 14.43 -3.07 0.59
C GLU A 23 13.94 -1.81 1.33
N GLN A 24 14.64 -0.68 1.18
CA GLN A 24 14.24 0.60 1.78
C GLN A 24 12.95 1.13 1.14
N ASN A 25 12.80 0.93 -0.17
CA ASN A 25 11.60 1.30 -0.91
C ASN A 25 10.40 0.46 -0.47
N MET A 26 10.60 -0.86 -0.32
CA MET A 26 9.59 -1.75 0.21
C MET A 26 9.18 -1.36 1.63
N VAL A 27 10.12 -0.99 2.51
CA VAL A 27 9.80 -0.52 3.87
C VAL A 27 8.92 0.73 3.85
N ALA A 28 9.20 1.68 2.96
CA ALA A 28 8.41 2.92 2.84
C ALA A 28 6.97 2.67 2.35
N MET A 29 6.75 1.71 1.46
CA MET A 29 5.45 1.42 0.85
C MET A 29 4.63 0.36 1.59
N THR A 30 5.27 -0.60 2.26
CA THR A 30 4.60 -1.79 2.84
C THR A 30 3.65 -1.41 3.98
N LEU A 31 4.08 -0.54 4.89
CA LEU A 31 3.26 -0.10 6.03
C LEU A 31 1.98 0.65 5.59
N PRO A 32 2.04 1.70 4.75
CA PRO A 32 0.82 2.38 4.30
C PRO A 32 -0.07 1.46 3.45
N LEU A 33 0.51 0.55 2.65
CA LEU A 33 -0.26 -0.42 1.85
C LEU A 33 -1.10 -1.35 2.73
N ILE A 34 -0.50 -1.99 3.75
CA ILE A 34 -1.22 -2.91 4.64
C ILE A 34 -2.31 -2.17 5.43
N ALA A 35 -1.99 -0.99 5.96
CA ALA A 35 -2.95 -0.19 6.73
C ALA A 35 -4.15 0.25 5.87
N THR A 36 -3.88 0.75 4.66
CA THR A 36 -4.92 1.15 3.69
C THR A 36 -5.79 -0.05 3.31
N HIS A 37 -5.17 -1.20 3.05
CA HIS A 37 -5.90 -2.43 2.72
C HIS A 37 -6.80 -2.89 3.85
N TYR A 38 -6.34 -2.86 5.10
CA TYR A 38 -7.16 -3.22 6.26
C TYR A 38 -8.36 -2.27 6.41
N LEU A 39 -8.13 -0.97 6.35
CA LEU A 39 -9.18 0.05 6.52
C LEU A 39 -10.21 0.03 5.39
N ASP A 40 -9.78 -0.18 4.14
CA ASP A 40 -10.67 -0.33 2.98
C ASP A 40 -11.56 -1.58 3.10
N ASN A 41 -10.99 -2.73 3.49
CA ASN A 41 -11.77 -3.98 3.60
C ASN A 41 -12.74 -3.98 4.79
N THR A 42 -12.43 -3.20 5.83
CA THR A 42 -13.24 -3.15 7.06
C THR A 42 -14.14 -1.92 7.14
N ASN A 43 -14.09 -1.03 6.14
CA ASN A 43 -14.81 0.26 6.13
C ASN A 43 -14.57 1.11 7.39
N GLN A 44 -13.35 1.07 7.95
CA GLN A 44 -13.01 1.72 9.22
C GLN A 44 -12.40 3.12 9.07
N TRP A 45 -12.48 3.73 7.88
CA TRP A 45 -11.92 5.07 7.63
C TRP A 45 -12.56 6.17 8.46
N GLU A 46 -13.84 6.05 8.82
CA GLU A 46 -14.53 7.03 9.64
C GLU A 46 -13.88 7.20 11.03
N ALA A 47 -13.33 6.13 11.60
CA ALA A 47 -12.65 6.14 12.90
C ALA A 47 -11.30 6.87 12.88
N VAL A 48 -10.68 6.99 11.70
CA VAL A 48 -9.35 7.59 11.53
C VAL A 48 -9.34 8.86 10.67
N SER A 49 -10.51 9.32 10.23
CA SER A 49 -10.77 10.35 9.20
C SER A 49 -10.68 9.85 7.74
N MET A 50 -11.72 10.18 6.97
CA MET A 50 -11.82 9.94 5.53
C MET A 50 -10.75 10.68 4.74
N ASP A 51 -10.29 11.85 5.19
CA ASP A 51 -9.28 12.64 4.49
C ASP A 51 -7.92 11.93 4.45
N ARG A 52 -7.62 11.13 5.48
CA ARG A 52 -6.37 10.37 5.59
C ARG A 52 -6.27 9.23 4.59
N ARG A 53 -7.39 8.86 3.96
CA ARG A 53 -7.40 7.87 2.88
C ARG A 53 -6.61 8.34 1.68
N ASN A 54 -6.76 9.61 1.30
CA ASN A 54 -6.04 10.17 0.15
C ASN A 54 -4.54 10.31 0.45
N GLU A 55 -4.18 10.76 1.65
CA GLU A 55 -2.78 10.82 2.09
C GLU A 55 -2.09 9.44 2.08
N ALA A 56 -2.82 8.39 2.45
CA ALA A 56 -2.30 7.03 2.44
C ALA A 56 -2.09 6.50 1.02
N LEU A 57 -3.00 6.83 0.09
CA LEU A 57 -2.87 6.48 -1.33
C LEU A 57 -1.70 7.20 -2.00
N ASP A 58 -1.47 8.49 -1.68
CA ASP A 58 -0.33 9.24 -2.21
C ASP A 58 1.01 8.63 -1.78
N LYS A 59 1.09 8.09 -0.56
CA LYS A 59 2.30 7.39 -0.07
C LYS A 59 2.54 6.02 -0.72
N ILE A 60 1.52 5.44 -1.36
CA ILE A 60 1.63 4.17 -2.09
C ILE A 60 2.02 4.43 -3.55
N ASN A 61 1.59 5.54 -4.15
CA ASN A 61 1.80 5.86 -5.57
C ASN A 61 3.14 6.59 -5.87
N ILE A 62 4.18 6.38 -5.05
CA ILE A 62 5.51 7.00 -5.23
C ILE A 62 6.17 6.54 -6.53
#